data_AF-A0A0B5DA65-F1
#
_entry.id   AF-A0A0B5DA65-F1
#
_cell.length_a   1.000
_cell.length_b   1.000
_cell.length_c   1.000
_cell.angle_alpha   90.00
_cell.angle_beta   90.00
_cell.angle_gamma   90.00
#
_symmetry.space_group_name_H-M   'P 1'
#
loop_
_entity.id
_entity.type
_entity.pdbx_description
1 polymer ?
#
loop_
_entity_poly.entity_id
_entity_poly.type
_entity_poly.pdbx_seq_one_letter_code
_entity_poly.pdbx_strand_id
1 'polypeptide(L)'
;MIRRGTTVLALVLPVLLLTLFGGGPAQAVGYRYWSFWERDGGRWTYASQGPSTARPADGDVQGFRFAVSVDSQDATKPRGTADFATVCATTPARAGEKRLALVLDFGTPEDAPSGETPPAPRTACARVPEDATTADALAAVAKPLRYDTNALLCAIAGYPQKGCGEQVGGSEQTERAARPGASDGTGTTAQGTAHHGPSVGVLVAAAAVAVLGGAAIWQARRRRS
;
A
#
# COMPACT_ATOMS: atom_id res chain seq x y z
N MET A 1 -40.79 45.67 21.01
CA MET A 1 -40.35 45.61 19.59
C MET A 1 -38.90 45.10 19.59
N ILE A 2 -38.66 43.79 19.64
CA ILE A 2 -38.71 42.80 18.55
C ILE A 2 -37.54 42.98 17.54
N ARG A 3 -36.73 41.90 17.45
CA ARG A 3 -35.78 41.51 16.37
C ARG A 3 -34.41 42.21 16.30
N ARG A 4 -33.44 41.75 17.11
CA ARG A 4 -32.00 41.92 16.82
C ARG A 4 -31.15 40.63 16.95
N GLY A 5 -31.75 39.48 17.26
CA GLY A 5 -31.02 38.22 17.49
C GLY A 5 -31.02 37.21 16.32
N THR A 6 -31.81 37.44 15.27
CA THR A 6 -32.08 36.41 14.25
C THR A 6 -31.15 36.45 13.04
N THR A 7 -30.39 37.53 12.83
CA THR A 7 -29.65 37.72 11.58
C THR A 7 -28.24 37.12 11.59
N VAL A 8 -27.61 37.00 12.76
CA VAL A 8 -26.26 36.40 12.87
C VAL A 8 -26.34 34.87 12.80
N LEU A 9 -27.41 34.26 13.33
CA LEU A 9 -27.60 32.81 13.29
C LEU A 9 -27.94 32.28 11.89
N ALA A 10 -28.52 33.11 11.02
CA ALA A 10 -28.94 32.72 9.67
C ALA A 10 -27.79 32.62 8.65
N LEU A 11 -26.63 33.23 8.92
CA LEU A 11 -25.47 33.24 8.02
C LEU A 11 -24.33 32.31 8.45
N VAL A 12 -24.34 31.81 9.69
CA VAL A 12 -23.33 30.85 10.17
C VAL A 12 -23.70 29.42 9.77
N LEU A 13 -25.01 29.10 9.71
CA LEU A 13 -25.50 27.76 9.38
C LEU A 13 -25.18 27.29 7.94
N PRO A 14 -25.26 28.12 6.88
CA PRO A 14 -24.94 27.68 5.52
C PRO A 14 -23.43 27.49 5.30
N VAL A 15 -22.61 28.34 5.93
CA VAL A 15 -21.14 28.26 5.85
C VAL A 15 -20.61 27.04 6.58
N LEU A 16 -21.20 26.69 7.73
CA LEU A 16 -20.85 25.47 8.47
C LEU A 16 -21.29 24.20 7.73
N LEU A 17 -22.44 24.23 7.04
CA LEU A 17 -22.88 23.11 6.20
C LEU A 17 -21.95 22.90 4.99
N LEU A 18 -21.51 23.96 4.32
CA LEU A 18 -20.59 23.86 3.18
C LEU A 18 -19.21 23.29 3.55
N THR A 19 -18.76 23.46 4.79
CA THR A 19 -17.52 22.81 5.28
C THR A 19 -17.70 21.33 5.65
N LEU A 20 -18.93 20.88 5.93
CA LEU A 20 -19.20 19.48 6.29
C LEU A 20 -19.38 18.56 5.07
N PHE A 21 -19.68 19.10 3.90
CA PHE A 21 -19.87 18.32 2.66
C PHE A 21 -18.65 18.35 1.71
N GLY A 22 -17.54 18.97 2.11
CA GLY A 22 -16.30 19.06 1.33
C GLY A 22 -15.37 17.83 1.43
N GLY A 23 -15.81 16.73 2.05
CA GLY A 23 -15.09 15.47 2.02
C GLY A 23 -15.41 14.73 0.72
N GLY A 24 -14.60 14.94 -0.34
CA GLY A 24 -14.61 14.01 -1.47
C GLY A 24 -14.39 12.57 -0.96
N PRO A 25 -14.88 11.53 -1.68
CA PRO A 25 -14.66 10.16 -1.24
C PRO A 25 -13.16 9.97 -1.03
N ALA A 26 -12.77 9.60 0.19
CA ALA A 26 -11.44 9.09 0.45
C ALA A 26 -11.33 7.80 -0.37
N GLN A 27 -10.83 7.91 -1.59
CA GLN A 27 -10.51 6.75 -2.41
C GLN A 27 -9.48 5.98 -1.60
N ALA A 28 -9.85 4.78 -1.15
CA ALA A 28 -8.94 3.93 -0.41
C ALA A 28 -7.80 3.57 -1.37
N VAL A 29 -6.68 4.29 -1.23
CA VAL A 29 -5.48 4.03 -2.01
C VAL A 29 -4.97 2.67 -1.57
N GLY A 30 -5.16 1.66 -2.41
CA GLY A 30 -4.56 0.36 -2.18
C GLY A 30 -3.08 0.41 -2.53
N TYR A 31 -2.26 -0.38 -1.86
CA TYR A 31 -0.88 -0.61 -2.27
C TYR A 31 -0.75 -2.04 -2.76
N ARG A 32 -0.01 -2.24 -3.85
CA ARG A 32 0.30 -3.56 -4.39
C ARG A 32 1.64 -4.04 -3.87
N TYR A 33 1.67 -5.00 -2.96
CA TYR A 33 2.91 -5.42 -2.30
C TYR A 33 2.89 -6.89 -1.82
N TRP A 34 4.06 -7.39 -1.43
CA TRP A 34 4.23 -8.65 -0.72
C TRP A 34 4.00 -8.46 0.78
N SER A 35 2.87 -8.96 1.28
CA SER A 35 2.60 -9.04 2.72
C SER A 35 3.24 -10.28 3.34
N PHE A 36 3.62 -10.19 4.61
CA PHE A 36 4.30 -11.24 5.37
C PHE A 36 3.44 -11.71 6.54
N TRP A 37 3.32 -13.03 6.67
CA TRP A 37 2.39 -13.69 7.58
C TRP A 37 3.07 -14.81 8.36
N GLU A 38 2.68 -14.95 9.61
CA GLU A 38 3.02 -16.08 10.46
C GLU A 38 1.81 -16.99 10.57
N ARG A 39 2.03 -18.31 10.53
CA ARG A 39 0.96 -19.28 10.76
C ARG A 39 1.03 -19.81 12.17
N ASP A 40 -0.06 -19.66 12.90
CA ASP A 40 -0.28 -20.32 14.19
C ASP A 40 -1.39 -21.36 14.02
N GLY A 41 -0.99 -22.64 14.03
CA GLY A 41 -1.83 -23.76 13.65
C GLY A 41 -2.48 -23.56 12.29
N GLY A 42 -3.81 -23.38 12.27
CA GLY A 42 -4.59 -23.17 11.06
C GLY A 42 -4.74 -21.71 10.62
N ARG A 43 -4.34 -20.74 11.45
CA ARG A 43 -4.65 -19.31 11.28
C ARG A 43 -3.45 -18.51 10.79
N TRP A 44 -3.69 -17.58 9.88
CA TRP A 44 -2.72 -16.57 9.47
C TRP A 44 -2.84 -15.33 10.36
N THR A 45 -1.69 -14.85 10.83
CA THR A 45 -1.55 -13.59 11.55
C THR A 45 -0.58 -12.71 10.77
N TYR A 46 -0.92 -11.44 10.57
CA TYR A 46 -0.01 -10.49 9.92
C TYR A 46 1.23 -10.34 10.80
N ALA A 47 2.42 -10.49 10.21
CA ALA A 47 3.65 -10.49 10.98
C ALA A 47 3.92 -9.11 11.60
N SER A 48 4.29 -9.08 12.88
CA SER A 48 4.66 -7.84 13.59
C SER A 48 6.10 -7.41 13.30
N GLN A 49 6.92 -8.31 12.76
CA GLN A 49 8.32 -8.09 12.38
C GLN A 49 8.51 -8.33 10.89
N GLY A 50 9.51 -7.69 10.29
CA GLY A 50 9.88 -7.93 8.90
C GLY A 50 10.58 -9.29 8.69
N PRO A 51 10.58 -9.85 7.46
CA PRO A 51 11.22 -11.13 7.17
C PRO A 51 12.72 -11.18 7.50
N SER A 52 13.41 -10.04 7.42
CA SER A 52 14.85 -9.90 7.73
C SER A 52 15.15 -9.84 9.23
N THR A 53 14.14 -9.87 10.09
CA THR A 53 14.28 -9.83 11.55
C THR A 53 13.61 -11.03 12.21
N ALA A 54 12.49 -11.48 11.68
CA ALA A 54 11.78 -12.65 12.20
C ALA A 54 12.67 -13.91 12.16
N ARG A 55 12.81 -14.57 13.31
CA ARG A 55 13.58 -15.81 13.50
C ARG A 55 12.66 -16.91 14.05
N PRO A 56 11.79 -17.49 13.21
CA PRO A 56 10.89 -18.56 13.62
C PRO A 56 11.67 -19.83 14.02
N ALA A 57 10.99 -20.72 14.76
CA ALA A 57 11.51 -22.01 15.21
C ALA A 57 11.49 -23.08 14.10
N ASP A 58 12.23 -24.18 14.27
CA ASP A 58 12.06 -25.37 13.43
C ASP A 58 10.61 -25.85 13.50
N GLY A 59 9.99 -26.10 12.35
CA GLY A 59 8.57 -26.49 12.31
C GLY A 59 7.61 -25.36 11.95
N ASP A 60 8.05 -24.11 11.98
CA ASP A 60 7.15 -22.99 11.73
C ASP A 60 6.80 -22.84 10.25
N VAL A 61 5.60 -22.30 10.01
CA VAL A 61 5.09 -21.99 8.68
C VAL A 61 5.03 -20.47 8.52
N GLN A 62 5.59 -19.97 7.43
CA GLN A 62 5.66 -18.56 7.08
C GLN A 62 5.01 -18.32 5.72
N GLY A 63 4.29 -17.22 5.56
CA GLY A 63 3.50 -16.91 4.38
C GLY A 63 3.92 -15.60 3.72
N PHE A 64 4.03 -15.61 2.40
CA PHE A 64 4.17 -14.41 1.58
C PHE A 64 2.98 -14.32 0.64
N ARG A 65 2.25 -13.20 0.66
CA ARG A 65 1.07 -12.99 -0.16
C ARG A 65 1.18 -11.68 -0.94
N PHE A 66 1.23 -11.79 -2.26
CA PHE A 66 1.17 -10.63 -3.15
C PHE A 66 -0.29 -10.26 -3.42
N ALA A 67 -0.68 -9.05 -3.04
CA ALA A 67 -2.03 -8.54 -3.20
C ALA A 67 -2.07 -7.01 -3.25
N VAL A 68 -3.20 -6.45 -3.68
CA VAL A 68 -3.55 -5.06 -3.40
C VAL A 68 -4.22 -5.00 -2.03
N SER A 69 -3.73 -4.16 -1.12
CA SER A 69 -4.32 -3.98 0.21
C SER A 69 -4.21 -2.53 0.66
N VAL A 70 -5.24 -2.05 1.36
CA VAL A 70 -5.34 -0.64 1.80
C VAL A 70 -4.37 -0.36 2.95
N ASP A 71 -4.28 -1.30 3.89
CA ASP A 71 -3.32 -1.29 4.99
C ASP A 71 -3.11 -2.73 5.52
N SER A 72 -2.38 -2.87 6.62
CA SER A 72 -2.08 -4.17 7.25
C SER A 72 -3.26 -4.80 7.99
N GLN A 73 -4.27 -4.02 8.41
CA GLN A 73 -5.45 -4.54 9.11
C GLN A 73 -6.40 -5.26 8.15
N ASP A 74 -6.48 -4.77 6.92
CA ASP A 74 -7.28 -5.34 5.83
C ASP A 74 -6.44 -6.11 4.79
N ALA A 75 -5.20 -6.47 5.15
CA ALA A 75 -4.31 -7.17 4.24
C ALA A 75 -4.86 -8.56 3.86
N THR A 76 -4.81 -8.88 2.58
CA THR A 76 -5.24 -10.19 2.10
C THR A 76 -4.27 -11.27 2.58
N LYS A 77 -4.78 -12.27 3.30
CA LYS A 77 -3.99 -13.40 3.82
C LYS A 77 -3.61 -14.43 2.73
N PRO A 78 -2.54 -15.23 2.94
CA PRO A 78 -2.19 -16.31 2.04
C PRO A 78 -3.31 -17.33 1.89
N ARG A 79 -3.51 -17.84 0.67
CA ARG A 79 -4.47 -18.91 0.37
C ARG A 79 -3.84 -20.29 0.61
N GLY A 80 -4.69 -21.29 0.79
CA GLY A 80 -4.30 -22.67 1.03
C GLY A 80 -4.19 -23.03 2.52
N THR A 81 -3.96 -24.32 2.77
CA THR A 81 -4.00 -24.92 4.13
C THR A 81 -2.71 -25.64 4.51
N ALA A 82 -1.67 -25.57 3.66
CA ALA A 82 -0.44 -26.34 3.78
C ALA A 82 0.27 -26.13 5.13
N ASP A 83 0.46 -27.21 5.87
CA ASP A 83 1.17 -27.24 7.15
C ASP A 83 2.62 -27.72 7.00
N PHE A 84 3.41 -27.55 8.06
CA PHE A 84 4.81 -27.93 8.08
C PHE A 84 5.03 -29.42 7.79
N ALA A 85 4.24 -30.29 8.43
CA ALA A 85 4.39 -31.74 8.29
C ALA A 85 4.25 -32.17 6.82
N THR A 86 3.34 -31.54 6.09
CA THR A 86 3.11 -31.77 4.66
C THR A 86 4.23 -31.15 3.80
N VAL A 87 4.56 -29.87 4.01
CA VAL A 87 5.53 -29.14 3.18
C VAL A 87 6.95 -29.67 3.33
N CYS A 88 7.33 -30.05 4.55
CA CYS A 88 8.66 -30.50 4.90
C CYS A 88 8.79 -32.02 5.08
N ALA A 89 7.79 -32.81 4.66
CA ALA A 89 7.74 -34.27 4.85
C ALA A 89 9.02 -35.00 4.41
N THR A 90 9.64 -34.55 3.32
CA THR A 90 10.84 -35.15 2.72
C THR A 90 12.16 -34.46 3.14
N THR A 91 12.09 -33.47 4.03
CA THR A 91 13.26 -32.71 4.49
C THR A 91 13.65 -33.17 5.90
N PRO A 92 14.68 -34.02 6.04
CA PRO A 92 15.12 -34.48 7.35
C PRO A 92 15.71 -33.34 8.17
N ALA A 93 15.51 -33.41 9.49
CA ALA A 93 16.17 -32.54 10.45
C ALA A 93 17.70 -32.78 10.42
N ARG A 94 18.45 -31.73 10.73
CA ARG A 94 19.92 -31.77 10.85
C ARG A 94 20.35 -30.90 12.01
N ALA A 95 21.36 -31.35 12.76
CA ALA A 95 21.89 -30.57 13.88
C ALA A 95 22.45 -29.22 13.41
N GLY A 96 22.16 -28.13 14.12
CA GLY A 96 22.58 -26.78 13.77
C GLY A 96 21.75 -26.13 12.65
N GLU A 97 20.73 -26.82 12.14
CA GLU A 97 19.81 -26.30 11.13
C GLU A 97 18.36 -26.43 11.61
N LYS A 98 17.52 -25.48 11.17
CA LYS A 98 16.07 -25.54 11.28
C LYS A 98 15.43 -25.61 9.92
N ARG A 99 14.18 -26.08 9.88
CA ARG A 99 13.34 -26.17 8.70
C ARG A 99 12.16 -25.23 8.86
N LEU A 100 11.90 -24.46 7.82
CA LEU A 100 10.78 -23.54 7.74
C LEU A 100 9.97 -23.88 6.51
N ALA A 101 8.66 -24.05 6.67
CA ALA A 101 7.74 -24.21 5.56
C ALA A 101 7.31 -22.83 5.08
N LEU A 102 7.52 -22.55 3.79
CA LEU A 102 7.11 -21.31 3.16
C LEU A 102 5.90 -21.54 2.27
N VAL A 103 4.87 -20.72 2.45
CA VAL A 103 3.72 -20.61 1.54
C VAL A 103 3.92 -19.35 0.70
N LEU A 104 4.11 -19.52 -0.61
CA LEU A 104 4.33 -18.44 -1.55
C LEU A 104 3.06 -18.28 -2.40
N ASP A 105 2.26 -17.28 -2.06
CA ASP A 105 1.02 -16.95 -2.75
C ASP A 105 1.22 -15.70 -3.62
N PHE A 106 1.37 -15.93 -4.92
CA PHE A 106 1.78 -14.92 -5.90
C PHE A 106 0.72 -13.93 -6.35
N GLY A 107 -0.54 -14.08 -5.97
CA GLY A 107 -1.57 -13.24 -6.56
C GLY A 107 -2.76 -14.00 -7.08
N THR A 108 -3.86 -13.29 -7.17
CA THR A 108 -4.87 -13.52 -8.20
C THR A 108 -4.55 -12.64 -9.42
N PRO A 109 -5.11 -12.93 -10.61
CA PRO A 109 -5.00 -12.04 -11.76
C PRO A 109 -5.42 -10.60 -11.46
N GLU A 110 -6.36 -10.39 -10.53
CA GLU A 110 -6.83 -9.08 -10.10
C GLU A 110 -5.76 -8.29 -9.31
N ASP A 111 -4.84 -8.99 -8.66
CA ASP A 111 -3.72 -8.38 -7.93
C ASP A 111 -2.55 -7.99 -8.83
N ALA A 112 -2.49 -8.57 -10.05
CA ALA A 112 -1.31 -8.51 -10.89
C ALA A 112 -1.07 -7.12 -11.48
N PRO A 113 0.20 -6.71 -11.67
CA PRO A 113 0.50 -5.57 -12.52
C PRO A 113 -0.03 -5.78 -13.94
N SER A 114 -0.35 -4.69 -14.62
CA SER A 114 -0.86 -4.73 -16.00
C SER A 114 0.09 -5.50 -16.93
N GLY A 115 -0.44 -6.51 -17.62
CA GLY A 115 0.30 -7.33 -18.57
C GLY A 115 1.09 -8.48 -17.92
N GLU A 116 1.04 -8.64 -16.60
CA GLU A 116 1.64 -9.77 -15.91
C GLU A 116 0.58 -10.81 -15.52
N THR A 117 1.01 -12.07 -15.34
CA THR A 117 0.15 -13.15 -14.83
C THR A 117 0.85 -13.78 -13.64
N PRO A 118 0.20 -13.87 -12.46
CA PRO A 118 0.83 -14.42 -11.28
C PRO A 118 1.12 -15.91 -11.47
N PRO A 119 2.31 -16.39 -11.06
CA PRO A 119 2.56 -17.81 -10.93
C PRO A 119 1.52 -18.51 -10.04
N ALA A 120 1.38 -19.82 -10.20
CA ALA A 120 0.56 -20.61 -9.28
C ALA A 120 1.13 -20.53 -7.85
N PRO A 121 0.27 -20.47 -6.81
CA PRO A 121 0.74 -20.54 -5.42
C PRO A 121 1.47 -21.86 -5.21
N ARG A 122 2.57 -21.82 -4.45
CA ARG A 122 3.38 -23.01 -4.17
C ARG A 122 3.96 -22.97 -2.76
N THR A 123 4.37 -24.14 -2.29
CA THR A 123 5.07 -24.28 -1.01
C THR A 123 6.51 -24.70 -1.22
N ALA A 124 7.38 -24.41 -0.26
CA ALA A 124 8.74 -24.89 -0.24
C ALA A 124 9.22 -25.10 1.21
N CYS A 125 10.01 -26.15 1.45
CA CYS A 125 10.70 -26.33 2.71
C CYS A 125 12.12 -25.78 2.60
N ALA A 126 12.44 -24.77 3.39
CA ALA A 126 13.79 -24.27 3.54
C ALA A 126 14.45 -24.98 4.73
N ARG A 127 15.70 -25.45 4.57
CA ARG A 127 16.54 -25.86 5.69
C ARG A 127 17.72 -24.90 5.77
N VAL A 128 17.85 -24.22 6.91
CA VAL A 128 18.73 -23.06 7.12
C VAL A 128 19.37 -23.13 8.51
N PRO A 129 20.45 -22.38 8.79
CA PRO A 129 21.02 -22.30 10.14
C PRO A 129 19.97 -21.93 11.20
N GLU A 130 20.16 -22.41 12.44
CA GLU A 130 19.20 -22.19 13.54
C GLU A 130 18.90 -20.71 13.82
N ASP A 131 19.89 -19.83 13.64
CA ASP A 131 19.77 -18.38 13.85
C ASP A 131 19.26 -17.60 12.63
N ALA A 132 19.00 -18.29 11.51
CA ALA A 132 18.57 -17.69 10.25
C ALA A 132 17.19 -17.02 10.35
N THR A 133 17.00 -16.00 9.52
CA THR A 133 15.75 -15.24 9.42
C THR A 133 14.79 -15.85 8.39
N THR A 134 13.54 -15.40 8.37
CA THR A 134 12.59 -15.78 7.30
C THR A 134 13.08 -15.31 5.92
N ALA A 135 13.78 -14.18 5.83
CA ALA A 135 14.40 -13.71 4.59
C ALA A 135 15.49 -14.67 4.08
N ASP A 136 16.33 -15.21 4.97
CA ASP A 136 17.35 -16.21 4.60
C ASP A 136 16.69 -17.50 4.08
N ALA A 137 15.63 -17.95 4.74
CA ALA A 137 14.85 -19.10 4.31
C ALA A 137 14.19 -18.88 2.94
N LEU A 138 13.61 -17.69 2.71
CA LEU A 138 13.03 -17.33 1.41
C LEU A 138 14.11 -17.32 0.32
N ALA A 139 15.27 -16.73 0.61
CA ALA A 139 16.39 -16.67 -0.31
C ALA A 139 16.98 -18.07 -0.64
N ALA A 140 16.83 -19.04 0.24
CA ALA A 140 17.26 -20.41 -0.01
C ALA A 140 16.39 -21.14 -1.05
N VAL A 141 15.11 -20.77 -1.21
CA VAL A 141 14.13 -21.56 -1.98
C VAL A 141 13.33 -20.80 -3.04
N ALA A 142 13.49 -19.48 -3.14
CA ALA A 142 12.64 -18.65 -3.99
C ALA A 142 13.35 -17.51 -4.73
N LYS A 143 14.65 -17.68 -5.02
CA LYS A 143 15.39 -16.75 -5.89
C LYS A 143 14.86 -16.74 -7.33
N PRO A 144 15.05 -15.64 -8.08
CA PRO A 144 15.66 -14.38 -7.65
C PRO A 144 14.70 -13.55 -6.77
N LEU A 145 15.26 -12.87 -5.77
CA LEU A 145 14.56 -11.88 -4.96
C LEU A 145 14.97 -10.48 -5.40
N ARG A 146 14.02 -9.53 -5.39
CA ARG A 146 14.29 -8.11 -5.61
C ARG A 146 13.80 -7.31 -4.41
N TYR A 147 14.62 -6.38 -3.95
CA TYR A 147 14.29 -5.45 -2.89
C TYR A 147 14.52 -4.01 -3.37
N ASP A 148 13.80 -3.05 -2.79
CA ASP A 148 14.07 -1.63 -2.99
C ASP A 148 15.15 -1.13 -2.00
N THR A 149 15.43 0.17 -2.06
CA THR A 149 16.40 0.82 -1.17
C THR A 149 15.98 0.85 0.30
N ASN A 150 14.70 0.63 0.60
CA ASN A 150 14.14 0.58 1.95
C ASN A 150 14.01 -0.87 2.47
N ALA A 151 14.60 -1.84 1.75
CA ALA A 151 14.48 -3.27 2.03
C ALA A 151 13.05 -3.82 1.94
N LEU A 152 12.15 -3.17 1.19
CA LEU A 152 10.86 -3.72 0.84
C LEU A 152 11.04 -4.86 -0.16
N LEU A 153 10.43 -6.02 0.10
CA LEU A 153 10.43 -7.15 -0.82
C LEU A 153 9.55 -6.84 -2.04
N CYS A 154 10.20 -6.58 -3.17
CA CYS A 154 9.53 -6.23 -4.42
C CYS A 154 9.15 -7.46 -5.25
N ALA A 155 9.99 -8.49 -5.26
CA ALA A 155 9.74 -9.68 -6.07
C ALA A 155 10.27 -10.96 -5.43
N ILE A 156 9.51 -12.04 -5.64
CA ILE A 156 9.87 -13.42 -5.30
C ILE A 156 9.90 -14.22 -6.59
N ALA A 157 10.95 -15.01 -6.82
CA ALA A 157 11.13 -15.78 -8.05
C ALA A 157 10.91 -14.96 -9.34
N GLY A 158 11.29 -13.68 -9.31
CA GLY A 158 11.12 -12.74 -10.43
C GLY A 158 9.71 -12.16 -10.63
N TYR A 159 8.74 -12.44 -9.74
CA TYR A 159 7.40 -11.88 -9.79
C TYR A 159 7.10 -10.91 -8.62
N PRO A 160 6.45 -9.76 -8.89
CA PRO A 160 6.25 -9.19 -10.21
C PRO A 160 7.58 -8.79 -10.87
N GLN A 161 7.60 -8.75 -12.21
CA GLN A 161 8.79 -8.39 -12.97
C GLN A 161 9.18 -6.94 -12.72
N LYS A 162 8.20 -6.06 -12.51
CA LYS A 162 8.37 -4.63 -12.26
C LYS A 162 7.55 -4.20 -11.06
N GLY A 163 7.77 -2.96 -10.60
CA GLY A 163 7.05 -2.41 -9.47
C GLY A 163 7.64 -2.75 -8.11
N CYS A 164 7.17 -2.07 -7.06
CA CYS A 164 7.56 -2.33 -5.67
C CYS A 164 6.70 -1.47 -4.73
N GLY A 165 5.44 -1.87 -4.49
CA GLY A 165 4.58 -1.14 -3.56
C GLY A 165 3.84 0.04 -4.20
N GLU A 166 3.44 -0.06 -5.47
CA GLU A 166 2.71 1.03 -6.12
C GLU A 166 1.32 1.24 -5.53
N GLN A 167 0.89 2.52 -5.56
CA GLN A 167 -0.47 2.92 -5.26
C GLN A 167 -1.41 2.52 -6.41
N VAL A 168 -2.48 1.83 -6.06
CA VAL A 168 -3.56 1.41 -6.94
C VAL A 168 -4.78 2.26 -6.58
N GLY A 169 -5.16 3.18 -7.46
CA GLY A 169 -6.32 4.06 -7.23
C GLY A 169 -6.19 5.55 -7.58
N GLY A 170 -5.21 5.97 -8.40
CA GLY A 170 -5.12 7.37 -8.87
C GLY A 170 -4.59 7.57 -10.30
N SER A 171 -3.75 6.68 -10.81
CA SER A 171 -3.06 6.82 -12.10
C SER A 171 -3.56 5.85 -13.20
N GLU A 172 -4.02 4.66 -12.83
CA GLU A 172 -4.43 3.63 -13.81
C GLU A 172 -5.75 3.95 -14.53
N GLN A 173 -6.65 4.74 -13.92
CA GLN A 173 -7.86 5.24 -14.60
C GLN A 173 -7.53 6.28 -15.67
N THR A 174 -6.50 7.11 -15.45
CA THR A 174 -6.09 8.16 -16.40
C THR A 174 -5.46 7.56 -17.65
N GLU A 175 -4.68 6.48 -17.53
CA GLU A 175 -4.11 5.77 -18.69
C GLU A 175 -5.14 4.96 -19.48
N ARG A 176 -6.17 4.41 -18.82
CA ARG A 176 -7.26 3.70 -19.50
C ARG A 176 -8.23 4.66 -20.21
N ALA A 177 -8.38 5.90 -19.71
CA ALA A 177 -9.11 6.97 -20.38
C ALA A 177 -8.34 7.63 -21.53
N ALA A 178 -7.01 7.47 -21.58
CA ALA A 178 -6.13 8.11 -22.57
C ALA A 178 -5.79 7.26 -23.80
N ARG A 179 -6.43 6.11 -24.03
CA ARG A 179 -6.32 5.39 -25.32
C ARG A 179 -7.31 5.96 -26.34
N PRO A 180 -6.87 6.73 -27.37
CA PRO A 180 -7.78 7.11 -28.45
C PRO A 180 -7.96 5.88 -29.35
N GLY A 181 -9.22 5.49 -29.57
CA GLY A 181 -9.57 4.63 -30.68
C GLY A 181 -9.15 5.31 -31.99
N ALA A 182 -8.56 4.53 -32.89
CA ALA A 182 -8.08 4.99 -34.19
C ALA A 182 -9.19 5.68 -35.00
N SER A 183 -8.92 6.88 -35.49
CA SER A 183 -9.53 7.46 -36.70
C SER A 183 -8.63 8.59 -37.20
N ASP A 184 -8.26 8.49 -38.47
CA ASP A 184 -7.35 9.37 -39.21
C ASP A 184 -7.77 10.84 -39.20
N GLY A 185 -6.78 11.74 -39.18
CA GLY A 185 -7.02 13.18 -39.32
C GLY A 185 -5.76 14.04 -39.16
N THR A 186 -5.14 14.33 -40.29
CA THR A 186 -3.98 15.22 -40.53
C THR A 186 -4.08 16.60 -39.85
N GLY A 187 -3.00 17.10 -39.23
CA GLY A 187 -2.89 18.52 -38.86
C GLY A 187 -1.75 18.93 -37.91
N THR A 188 -0.61 19.29 -38.50
CA THR A 188 0.35 20.36 -38.13
C THR A 188 0.73 20.67 -36.66
N THR A 189 2.05 20.56 -36.45
CA THR A 189 2.96 21.14 -35.44
C THR A 189 2.47 22.27 -34.52
N ALA A 190 2.72 22.12 -33.21
CA ALA A 190 3.24 23.18 -32.35
C ALA A 190 3.97 22.59 -31.11
N GLN A 191 5.24 22.94 -30.98
CA GLN A 191 6.11 22.68 -29.84
C GLN A 191 6.02 23.89 -28.89
N GLY A 192 5.78 23.67 -27.59
CA GLY A 192 5.68 24.77 -26.64
C GLY A 192 5.46 24.35 -25.18
N THR A 193 6.57 24.15 -24.46
CA THR A 193 6.79 24.35 -23.01
C THR A 193 5.60 24.17 -22.05
N ALA A 194 5.64 23.05 -21.32
CA ALA A 194 4.82 22.83 -20.12
C ALA A 194 5.19 23.85 -19.02
N HIS A 195 4.27 24.79 -18.76
CA HIS A 195 4.32 25.61 -17.55
C HIS A 195 3.50 24.92 -16.45
N HIS A 196 4.20 24.41 -15.43
CA HIS A 196 3.60 24.03 -14.16
C HIS A 196 3.07 25.29 -13.45
N GLY A 197 1.76 25.54 -13.57
CA GLY A 197 1.07 26.56 -12.78
C GLY A 197 0.95 26.13 -11.31
N PRO A 198 1.04 27.05 -10.35
CA PRO A 198 0.91 26.72 -8.94
C PRO A 198 -0.48 26.17 -8.67
N SER A 199 -0.52 24.97 -8.08
CA SER A 199 -1.76 24.28 -7.74
C SER A 199 -2.62 25.17 -6.85
N VAL A 200 -3.89 25.32 -7.24
CA VAL A 200 -4.90 26.16 -6.57
C VAL A 200 -4.96 25.92 -5.06
N GLY A 201 -4.60 24.71 -4.60
CA GLY A 201 -4.49 24.36 -3.18
C GLY A 201 -3.48 25.20 -2.38
N VAL A 202 -2.37 25.63 -2.98
CA VAL A 202 -1.36 26.46 -2.30
C VAL A 202 -1.89 27.87 -2.06
N LEU A 203 -2.66 28.41 -3.00
CA LEU A 203 -3.28 29.74 -2.88
C LEU A 203 -4.38 29.76 -1.82
N VAL A 204 -5.16 28.68 -1.73
CA VAL A 204 -6.20 28.53 -0.70
C VAL A 204 -5.58 28.42 0.70
N ALA A 205 -4.49 27.67 0.86
CA ALA A 205 -3.78 27.54 2.14
C ALA A 205 -3.17 28.87 2.61
N ALA A 206 -2.55 29.63 1.70
CA ALA A 206 -1.98 30.93 2.01
C ALA A 206 -3.06 31.95 2.46
N ALA A 207 -4.21 31.96 1.80
CA ALA A 207 -5.33 32.83 2.17
C ALA A 207 -5.89 32.49 3.57
N ALA A 208 -6.00 31.21 3.92
CA ALA A 208 -6.45 30.78 5.24
C ALA A 208 -5.51 31.24 6.36
N VAL A 209 -4.19 31.13 6.16
CA VAL A 209 -3.18 31.58 7.14
C VAL A 209 -3.24 33.09 7.34
N ALA A 210 -3.40 33.87 6.26
CA ALA A 210 -3.50 35.33 6.34
C ALA A 210 -4.74 35.78 7.13
N VAL A 211 -5.88 35.12 6.93
CA VAL A 211 -7.12 35.42 7.67
C VAL A 211 -6.98 35.09 9.16
N LEU A 212 -6.37 33.95 9.49
CA LEU A 212 -6.12 33.57 10.89
C LEU A 212 -5.13 34.52 11.57
N GLY A 213 -4.06 34.93 10.87
CA GLY A 213 -3.12 35.93 11.36
C GLY A 213 -3.77 37.30 11.61
N GLY A 214 -4.61 37.75 10.68
CA GLY A 214 -5.37 39.01 10.82
C GLY A 214 -6.34 38.99 12.01
N ALA A 215 -7.05 37.87 12.22
CA ALA A 215 -7.94 37.69 13.35
C ALA A 215 -7.21 37.72 14.69
N ALA A 216 -6.04 37.09 14.79
CA ALA A 216 -5.22 37.10 16.00
C ALA A 216 -4.72 38.51 16.37
N ILE A 217 -4.29 39.29 15.37
CA ILE A 217 -3.83 40.68 15.57
C ILE A 217 -4.98 41.57 16.05
N TRP A 218 -6.17 41.42 15.46
CA TRP A 218 -7.35 42.19 15.86
C TRP A 218 -7.81 41.84 17.29
N GLN A 219 -7.77 40.56 17.66
CA GLN A 219 -8.12 40.10 19.00
C GLN A 219 -7.11 40.58 20.05
N ALA A 220 -5.82 40.66 19.70
CA ALA A 220 -4.78 41.20 20.57
C ALA A 220 -4.92 42.71 20.79
N ARG A 221 -5.36 43.47 19.77
CA ARG A 221 -5.62 44.91 19.90
C ARG A 221 -6.83 45.21 20.80
N ARG A 222 -7.90 44.40 20.71
CA ARG A 222 -9.06 44.52 21.59
C ARG A 222 -8.79 44.19 23.06
N ARG A 223 -7.76 43.41 23.37
CA ARG A 223 -7.37 43.06 24.75
C ARG A 223 -6.44 44.09 25.39
N ARG A 224 -5.93 45.06 24.62
CA ARG A 224 -5.03 46.13 25.09
C ARG A 224 -5.72 47.50 25.16
N SER A 225 -7.02 47.56 24.90
CA SER A 225 -7.89 48.72 25.11
C SER A 225 -8.89 48.39 26.21
#